data_AF-A0A430B9X6-F1
#
_entry.id   AF-A0A430B9X6-F1
#
_cell.length_a   1.000
_cell.length_b   1.000
_cell.length_c   1.000
_cell.angle_alpha   90.00
_cell.angle_beta   90.00
_cell.angle_gamma   90.00
#
_symmetry.space_group_name_H-M   'P 1'
#
loop_
_entity.id
_entity.type
_entity.pdbx_description
1 polymer ?
#
loop_
_entity_poly.entity_id
_entity_poly.type
_entity_poly.pdbx_seq_one_letter_code
_entity_poly.pdbx_strand_id
1 'polypeptide(L)'
;MAAVAADRAVTEPRALLVAAAVARLKGLAGLAGVAVFDAPPVRGGLPHAVVEEPVMADASVAGWSGRDGRLTVVLEDAGERPVRLRALLAAVEAGLPGMAGAAIGGGWRVVTVRLARSRVARAGRQARSGAGGEECG
;
A
#
# COMPACT_ATOMS: atom_id res chain seq x y z
N MET A 1 -18.75 10.32 22.70
CA MET A 1 -17.34 9.89 22.92
C MET A 1 -16.75 9.03 21.78
N ALA A 2 -17.45 8.81 20.65
CA ALA A 2 -16.94 8.03 19.51
C ALA A 2 -16.26 8.89 18.40
N ALA A 3 -16.56 10.19 18.33
CA ALA A 3 -16.02 11.09 17.30
C ALA A 3 -14.50 11.38 17.44
N VAL A 4 -13.95 11.32 18.67
CA VAL A 4 -12.52 11.59 18.93
C VAL A 4 -11.59 10.46 18.44
N ALA A 5 -12.12 9.24 18.23
CA ALA A 5 -11.34 8.12 17.71
C ALA A 5 -11.23 8.17 16.18
N ALA A 6 -12.29 8.59 15.48
CA ALA A 6 -12.28 8.77 14.04
C ALA A 6 -11.35 9.92 13.60
N ASP A 7 -11.33 11.02 14.35
CA ASP A 7 -10.46 12.18 14.11
C ASP A 7 -8.97 11.86 14.40
N ARG A 8 -8.69 11.07 15.45
CA ARG A 8 -7.34 10.56 15.73
C ARG A 8 -6.86 9.53 14.71
N ALA A 9 -7.74 8.63 14.25
CA ALA A 9 -7.38 7.63 13.24
C ALA A 9 -6.97 8.27 11.89
N VAL A 10 -7.58 9.40 11.52
CA VAL A 10 -7.17 10.17 10.33
C VAL A 10 -5.84 10.93 10.55
N THR A 11 -5.39 11.08 11.81
CA THR A 11 -4.08 11.70 12.13
C THR A 11 -2.97 10.66 12.33
N GLU A 12 -3.31 9.37 12.41
CA GLU A 12 -2.33 8.30 12.53
C GLU A 12 -1.49 8.19 11.23
N PRO A 13 -0.14 8.23 11.33
CA PRO A 13 0.73 8.23 10.15
C PRO A 13 0.52 7.02 9.24
N ARG A 14 0.09 5.91 9.84
CA ARG A 14 -0.32 4.67 9.16
C ARG A 14 -1.49 4.88 8.20
N ALA A 15 -2.61 5.42 8.69
CA ALA A 15 -3.81 5.65 7.88
C ALA A 15 -3.54 6.70 6.80
N LEU A 16 -2.78 7.74 7.14
CA LEU A 16 -2.34 8.77 6.19
C LEU A 16 -1.47 8.19 5.07
N LEU A 17 -0.56 7.26 5.40
CA LEU A 17 0.28 6.59 4.41
C LEU A 17 -0.56 5.73 3.44
N VAL A 18 -1.52 4.95 3.97
CA VAL A 18 -2.44 4.14 3.15
C VAL A 18 -3.27 5.04 2.23
N ALA A 19 -3.90 6.09 2.78
CA ALA A 19 -4.70 7.03 2.01
C ALA A 19 -3.89 7.71 0.90
N ALA A 20 -2.67 8.15 1.21
CA ALA A 20 -1.77 8.75 0.23
C ALA A 20 -1.36 7.77 -0.87
N ALA A 21 -1.08 6.52 -0.52
CA ALA A 21 -0.76 5.48 -1.49
C ALA A 21 -1.95 5.15 -2.40
N VAL A 22 -3.15 5.00 -1.83
CA VAL A 22 -4.38 4.77 -2.60
C VAL A 22 -4.64 5.94 -3.56
N ALA A 23 -4.54 7.18 -3.08
CA ALA A 23 -4.70 8.37 -3.91
C ALA A 23 -3.67 8.40 -5.05
N ARG A 24 -2.41 8.08 -4.74
CA ARG A 24 -1.35 7.99 -5.75
C ARG A 24 -1.66 6.95 -6.81
N LEU A 25 -2.00 5.73 -6.41
CA LEU A 25 -2.30 4.62 -7.31
C LEU A 25 -3.49 4.93 -8.23
N LYS A 26 -4.56 5.53 -7.69
CA LYS A 26 -5.73 5.99 -8.47
C LYS A 26 -5.36 7.05 -9.51
N GLY A 27 -4.32 7.85 -9.26
CA GLY A 27 -3.84 8.89 -10.17
C GLY A 27 -2.84 8.40 -11.22
N LEU A 28 -2.40 7.13 -11.20
CA LEU A 28 -1.46 6.62 -12.18
C LEU A 28 -2.18 6.26 -13.48
N ALA A 29 -1.78 6.89 -14.60
CA ALA A 29 -2.34 6.60 -15.92
C ALA A 29 -2.20 5.11 -16.32
N GLY A 30 -1.12 4.44 -15.90
CA GLY A 30 -0.91 3.02 -16.12
C GLY A 30 -1.85 2.08 -15.35
N LEU A 31 -2.61 2.61 -14.39
CA LEU A 31 -3.67 1.90 -13.65
C LEU A 31 -5.07 2.39 -13.99
N ALA A 32 -5.24 3.14 -15.09
CA ALA A 32 -6.55 3.57 -15.54
C ALA A 32 -7.50 2.36 -15.72
N GLY A 33 -8.65 2.40 -15.04
CA GLY A 33 -9.64 1.32 -15.05
C GLY A 33 -9.36 0.17 -14.08
N VAL A 34 -8.29 0.22 -13.27
CA VAL A 34 -8.04 -0.73 -12.17
C VAL A 34 -8.68 -0.21 -10.89
N ALA A 35 -9.48 -1.04 -10.23
CA ALA A 35 -10.05 -0.68 -8.93
C ALA A 35 -8.96 -0.72 -7.84
N VAL A 36 -8.86 0.31 -7.00
CA VAL A 36 -7.87 0.38 -5.91
C VAL A 36 -8.60 0.39 -4.57
N PHE A 37 -8.28 -0.57 -3.72
CA PHE A 37 -8.86 -0.76 -2.39
C PHE A 37 -7.78 -0.62 -1.29
N ASP A 38 -8.21 -0.21 -0.10
CA ASP A 38 -7.43 -0.13 1.14
C ASP A 38 -7.62 -1.36 2.07
N ALA A 39 -8.53 -2.25 1.69
CA ALA A 39 -8.74 -3.54 2.32
C ALA A 39 -9.14 -4.57 1.26
N PRO A 40 -8.92 -5.88 1.49
CA PRO A 40 -9.32 -6.92 0.55
C PRO A 40 -10.82 -6.84 0.23
N PRO A 41 -11.22 -6.68 -1.04
CA PRO A 41 -12.63 -6.57 -1.40
C PRO A 41 -13.36 -7.91 -1.23
N VAL A 42 -14.53 -7.89 -0.56
CA VAL A 42 -15.40 -9.08 -0.43
C VAL A 42 -16.00 -9.49 -1.77
N ARG A 43 -16.26 -8.51 -2.64
CA ARG A 43 -16.64 -8.69 -4.05
C ARG A 43 -15.98 -7.57 -4.86
N GLY A 44 -15.14 -7.94 -5.82
CA GLY A 44 -14.46 -6.98 -6.70
C GLY A 44 -14.27 -7.58 -8.09
N GLY A 45 -14.55 -6.77 -9.13
CA GLY A 45 -14.18 -7.13 -10.49
C GLY A 45 -12.65 -7.13 -10.65
N LEU A 46 -12.13 -8.02 -11.50
CA LEU A 46 -10.71 -8.01 -11.89
C LEU A 46 -10.54 -7.13 -13.15
N PRO A 47 -9.43 -6.39 -13.29
CA PRO A 47 -8.28 -6.32 -12.39
C PRO A 47 -8.49 -5.34 -11.21
N HIS A 48 -7.88 -5.65 -10.07
CA HIS A 48 -7.87 -4.74 -8.92
C HIS A 48 -6.52 -4.72 -8.19
N ALA A 49 -6.31 -3.65 -7.44
CA ALA A 49 -5.18 -3.44 -6.55
C ALA A 49 -5.67 -3.33 -5.10
N VAL A 50 -4.98 -3.97 -4.18
CA VAL A 50 -5.21 -3.84 -2.74
C VAL A 50 -3.95 -3.26 -2.11
N VAL A 51 -4.12 -2.18 -1.36
CA VAL A 51 -3.10 -1.63 -0.47
C VAL A 51 -3.29 -2.29 0.88
N GLU A 52 -2.32 -3.11 1.29
CA GLU A 52 -2.35 -3.79 2.57
C GLU A 52 -1.92 -2.86 3.70
N GLU A 53 -2.25 -3.26 4.92
CA GLU A 53 -1.86 -2.57 6.14
C GLU A 53 -0.33 -2.48 6.28
N PRO A 54 0.28 -1.27 6.34
CA PRO A 54 1.73 -1.13 6.36
C PRO A 54 2.32 -1.55 7.71
N VAL A 55 3.48 -2.21 7.72
CA VAL A 55 4.22 -2.43 8.97
C VAL A 55 5.04 -1.19 9.29
N MET A 56 4.84 -0.60 10.47
CA MET A 56 5.47 0.66 10.87
C MET A 56 6.52 0.42 11.96
N ALA A 57 7.67 1.06 11.84
CA ALA A 57 8.73 1.12 12.83
C ALA A 57 8.99 2.58 13.25
N ASP A 58 9.46 2.75 14.48
CA ASP A 58 9.92 4.06 14.94
C ASP A 58 11.24 4.42 14.25
N ALA A 59 11.31 5.64 13.73
CA ALA A 59 12.51 6.22 13.13
C ALA A 59 12.76 7.63 13.70
N SER A 60 12.31 7.85 14.93
CA SER A 60 12.43 9.14 15.60
C SER A 60 13.87 9.37 16.02
N VAL A 61 14.31 10.62 15.91
CA VAL A 61 15.61 11.09 16.40
C VAL A 61 15.41 12.33 17.27
N ALA A 62 16.44 12.79 17.96
CA ALA A 62 16.31 13.92 18.89
C ALA A 62 15.66 15.15 18.21
N GLY A 63 14.48 15.54 18.70
CA GLY A 63 13.72 16.67 18.16
C GLY A 63 12.91 16.38 16.88
N TRP A 64 12.88 15.12 16.40
CA TRP A 64 12.17 14.75 15.18
C TRP A 64 11.39 13.45 15.33
N SER A 65 10.07 13.52 15.14
CA SER A 65 9.20 12.35 15.13
C SER A 65 9.17 11.73 13.73
N GLY A 66 9.71 10.52 13.62
CA GLY A 66 9.86 9.80 12.35
C GLY A 66 9.22 8.42 12.41
N ARG A 67 8.68 7.96 11.29
CA ARG A 67 8.19 6.58 11.12
C ARG A 67 8.75 6.01 9.82
N ASP A 68 9.31 4.81 9.88
CA ASP A 68 9.58 4.00 8.67
C ASP A 68 8.42 3.03 8.49
N GLY A 69 7.90 2.93 7.26
CA GLY A 69 6.74 2.11 6.93
C GLY A 69 7.02 1.20 5.75
N ARG A 70 6.70 -0.08 5.89
CA ARG A 70 6.70 -1.04 4.78
C ARG A 70 5.28 -1.29 4.30
N LEU A 71 4.95 -0.69 3.17
CA LEU A 71 3.66 -0.84 2.48
C LEU A 71 3.73 -1.97 1.47
N THR A 72 2.68 -2.79 1.41
CA THR A 72 2.53 -3.84 0.38
C THR A 72 1.35 -3.49 -0.53
N VAL A 73 1.58 -3.56 -1.84
CA VAL A 73 0.53 -3.41 -2.85
C VAL A 73 0.39 -4.73 -3.58
N VAL A 74 -0.82 -5.30 -3.54
CA VAL A 74 -1.17 -6.55 -4.21
C VAL A 74 -1.96 -6.22 -5.46
N LEU A 75 -1.56 -6.79 -6.59
CA LEU A 75 -2.26 -6.66 -7.88
C LEU A 75 -2.83 -8.02 -8.25
N GLU A 76 -4.14 -8.06 -8.52
CA GLU A 76 -4.83 -9.25 -8.99
C GLU A 76 -5.37 -9.03 -10.39
N ASP A 77 -5.13 -10.01 -11.27
CA ASP A 77 -5.59 -9.99 -12.65
C ASP A 77 -6.18 -11.36 -13.05
N ALA A 78 -7.28 -11.33 -13.80
CA ALA A 78 -7.92 -12.53 -14.40
C ALA A 78 -7.41 -12.83 -15.82
N GLY A 79 -6.44 -12.06 -16.33
CA GLY A 79 -5.92 -12.26 -17.67
C GLY A 79 -5.24 -13.62 -17.83
N GLU A 80 -5.57 -14.35 -18.91
CA GLU A 80 -4.92 -15.62 -19.29
C GLU A 80 -3.39 -15.46 -19.47
N ARG A 81 -2.94 -14.24 -19.82
CA ARG A 81 -1.52 -13.92 -20.03
C ARG A 81 -1.00 -12.92 -18.99
N PRO A 82 0.17 -13.16 -18.36
CA PRO A 82 0.74 -12.27 -17.35
C PRO A 82 1.30 -10.95 -17.91
N VAL A 83 1.10 -10.65 -19.20
CA VAL A 83 1.58 -9.42 -19.84
C VAL A 83 0.90 -8.19 -19.24
N ARG A 84 -0.41 -8.25 -19.03
CA ARG A 84 -1.18 -7.15 -18.42
C ARG A 84 -0.74 -6.93 -16.97
N LEU A 85 -0.64 -8.00 -16.18
CA LEU A 85 -0.18 -7.92 -14.79
C LEU A 85 1.24 -7.34 -14.67
N ARG A 86 2.16 -7.71 -15.56
CA ARG A 86 3.52 -7.13 -15.59
C ARG A 86 3.53 -5.64 -15.94
N ALA A 87 2.68 -5.21 -16.86
CA ALA A 87 2.54 -3.79 -17.20
C ALA A 87 1.97 -2.98 -16.02
N LEU A 88 0.97 -3.53 -15.33
CA LEU A 88 0.41 -2.92 -14.11
C LEU A 88 1.46 -2.83 -12.99
N LEU A 89 2.23 -3.91 -12.77
CA LEU A 89 3.32 -3.92 -11.80
C LEU A 89 4.36 -2.84 -12.11
N ALA A 90 4.81 -2.76 -13.36
CA ALA A 90 5.78 -1.73 -13.78
C ALA A 90 5.24 -0.30 -13.58
N ALA A 91 3.95 -0.07 -13.82
CA ALA A 91 3.32 1.22 -13.56
C ALA A 91 3.31 1.59 -12.07
N VAL A 92 3.03 0.62 -11.19
CA VAL A 92 3.10 0.82 -9.73
C VAL A 92 4.52 1.10 -9.27
N GLU A 93 5.49 0.29 -9.72
CA GLU A 93 6.90 0.43 -9.36
C GLU A 93 7.49 1.78 -9.77
N ALA A 94 7.15 2.28 -10.96
CA ALA A 94 7.56 3.60 -11.43
C ALA A 94 6.76 4.74 -10.76
N GLY A 95 5.52 4.49 -10.38
CA GLY A 95 4.59 5.50 -9.90
C GLY A 95 4.75 5.86 -8.41
N LEU A 96 4.93 4.86 -7.55
CA LEU A 96 5.00 5.04 -6.09
C LEU A 96 6.19 5.90 -5.61
N PRO A 97 7.41 5.81 -6.19
CA PRO A 97 8.52 6.69 -5.81
C PRO A 97 8.20 8.18 -5.94
N GLY A 98 7.27 8.55 -6.83
CA GLY A 98 6.79 9.93 -6.98
C GLY A 98 6.02 10.50 -5.76
N MET A 99 5.79 9.70 -4.71
CA MET A 99 5.28 10.19 -3.43
C MET A 99 6.36 10.85 -2.56
N ALA A 100 7.64 10.65 -2.86
CA ALA A 100 8.73 11.27 -2.09
C ALA A 100 8.58 12.80 -2.11
N GLY A 101 8.66 13.41 -0.93
CA GLY A 101 8.44 14.85 -0.71
C GLY A 101 6.98 15.26 -0.53
N ALA A 102 6.00 14.38 -0.81
CA ALA A 102 4.58 14.72 -0.69
C ALA A 102 4.15 14.87 0.77
N ALA A 103 3.40 15.94 1.05
CA ALA A 103 2.69 16.09 2.32
C ALA A 103 1.49 15.14 2.33
N ILE A 104 1.36 14.34 3.38
CA ILE A 104 0.29 13.34 3.50
C ILE A 104 -0.77 13.72 4.55
N GLY A 105 -0.68 14.91 5.15
CA GLY A 105 -1.62 15.41 6.15
C GLY A 105 -1.10 15.27 7.58
N GLY A 106 -1.78 15.89 8.54
CA GLY A 106 -1.43 15.78 9.97
C GLY A 106 -0.01 16.26 10.33
N GLY A 107 0.60 17.13 9.52
CA GLY A 107 2.00 17.54 9.66
C GLY A 107 3.03 16.52 9.16
N TRP A 108 2.59 15.36 8.66
CA TRP A 108 3.44 14.31 8.13
C TRP A 108 3.79 14.53 6.65
N ARG A 109 5.03 14.17 6.31
CA ARG A 109 5.55 14.18 4.94
C ARG A 109 6.28 12.87 4.67
N VAL A 110 6.12 12.35 3.46
CA VAL A 110 6.91 11.22 2.97
C VAL A 110 8.29 11.73 2.59
N VAL A 111 9.33 11.26 3.27
CA VAL A 111 10.72 11.69 2.97
C VAL A 111 11.29 10.89 1.81
N THR A 112 11.19 9.55 1.88
CA THR A 112 11.69 8.66 0.84
C THR A 112 10.69 7.53 0.59
N VAL A 113 10.66 7.04 -0.64
CA VAL A 113 9.95 5.80 -1.02
C VAL A 113 10.91 4.99 -1.88
N ARG A 114 11.11 3.72 -1.52
CA ARG A 114 11.99 2.79 -2.23
C ARG A 114 11.30 1.45 -2.41
N LEU A 115 11.42 0.86 -3.59
CA LEU A 115 10.93 -0.49 -3.83
C LEU A 115 11.83 -1.47 -3.06
N ALA A 116 11.25 -2.17 -2.08
CA ALA A 116 11.99 -3.17 -1.32
C ALA A 116 12.03 -4.53 -2.04
N ARG A 117 10.90 -4.95 -2.61
CA ARG A 117 10.72 -6.23 -3.29
C ARG A 117 9.48 -6.18 -4.19
N SER A 118 9.54 -6.84 -5.33
CA SER A 118 8.38 -7.19 -6.14
C SER A 118 8.45 -8.65 -6.60
N ARG A 119 7.29 -9.27 -6.82
CA ARG A 119 7.19 -10.62 -7.38
C ARG A 119 5.86 -10.81 -8.08
N VAL A 120 5.87 -11.65 -9.12
CA VAL A 120 4.64 -12.14 -9.77
C VAL A 120 4.52 -13.63 -9.45
N ALA A 121 3.38 -14.02 -8.89
CA ALA A 121 3.09 -15.40 -8.56
C ALA A 121 1.68 -15.79 -9.05
N ARG A 122 1.49 -17.06 -9.38
CA ARG A 122 0.15 -17.59 -9.63
C ARG A 122 -0.60 -17.64 -8.30
N ALA A 123 -1.84 -17.18 -8.27
CA ALA A 123 -2.69 -17.34 -7.11
C ALA A 123 -2.91 -18.84 -6.83
N GLY A 124 -2.28 -19.35 -5.78
CA GLY A 124 -2.60 -20.64 -5.18
C GLY A 124 -3.70 -20.48 -4.13
N ARG A 125 -4.35 -21.57 -3.73
CA ARG A 125 -5.49 -21.60 -2.77
C ARG A 125 -5.20 -20.99 -1.38
N GLN A 126 -3.97 -20.56 -1.10
CA GLN A 126 -3.44 -20.21 0.24
C GLN A 126 -2.60 -18.92 0.27
N ALA A 127 -2.59 -18.12 -0.80
CA ALA A 127 -1.62 -17.03 -0.97
C ALA A 127 -1.77 -15.81 -0.03
N ARG A 128 -2.79 -15.79 0.85
CA ARG A 128 -3.11 -14.64 1.74
C ARG A 128 -2.76 -14.84 3.21
N SER A 129 -1.87 -15.78 3.53
CA SER A 129 -1.31 -15.92 4.89
C SER A 129 0.12 -15.37 4.90
N GLY A 130 0.24 -14.07 5.16
CA GLY A 130 1.52 -13.38 5.27
C GLY A 130 1.56 -12.43 6.45
N ALA A 131 1.04 -12.85 7.61
CA ALA A 131 1.28 -12.20 8.89
C ALA A 131 1.45 -13.29 9.97
N GLY A 132 2.69 -13.43 10.45
CA GLY A 132 3.06 -13.92 11.78
C GLY A 132 2.69 -15.35 12.17
N GLY A 133 3.68 -16.23 12.20
CA GLY A 133 3.62 -17.52 12.87
C GLY A 133 5.03 -18.08 13.07
N GLU A 134 5.87 -17.32 13.79
CA GLU A 134 7.03 -17.90 14.46
C GLU A 134 6.50 -18.59 15.73
N GLU A 135 6.26 -19.89 15.62
CA GLU A 135 6.10 -20.79 16.76
C GLU A 135 7.32 -21.73 16.73
N CYS A 136 8.40 -21.34 17.42
CA CYS A 136 9.50 -22.26 17.72
C CYS A 136 9.11 -23.11 18.93
N GLY A 137 9.05 -24.43 18.71
CA GLY A 137 9.19 -25.42 19.78
C GLY A 137 10.65 -25.62 20.17
#